data_AF-A0A7G3UBJ5-F1
#
_entry.id   AF-A0A7G3UBJ5-F1
#
_cell.length_a   1.000
_cell.length_b   1.000
_cell.length_c   1.000
_cell.angle_alpha   90.00
_cell.angle_beta   90.00
_cell.angle_gamma   90.00
#
_symmetry.space_group_name_H-M   'P 1'
#
loop_
_entity.id
_entity.type
_entity.pdbx_description
1 polymer ?
#
loop_
_entity_poly.entity_id
_entity_poly.type
_entity_poly.pdbx_seq_one_letter_code
_entity_poly.pdbx_strand_id
1 'polypeptide(L)'
;MDRVSETQTPEQSPEPSAEESPGQSPESDAGPGPEQSPGPGPEQSPGPVPEQSSAPGPDPSPEQDAGPSSDPSSDPSPEPSAGQAVPALLQYRIDGPDDAPVLVLGPSLGATWHMWDRQVADLSAEWRVVRYDLPGHGGAPAEPAESVADLADRLLATLDAIGVQRFGYAGCSIGGAVGLDLALRRPDRVGSLALVAASPRFGTADEFRGRGVIVRTNGLEPVALAAPAAWFTDAFAAAQPAIVDWAVQMVRTTDPACYIAACEALATFDVRAELGRVAVPALVLVGAEDQVTGPAEARTLVAGIPDARLALVPGAGHLAPVEQPAAVTDLLVQHFSAAPQDTLTAIPLQAQPIASAAPAAPSAAPEASTGSTAPAAVAGAPEPEGRPDPYEPGIKTRREVLGDAYVDAATAGDEHFTAEFQELVTRYAWGEVWNREGLDRRTRSAVTMTALVAGGRLEELAVHVRAALRNGLTPDEIKEILIHTAVYCGVPAANAAFGVARTVVREETTPRS
;
A
#
# COMPACT_ATOMS: atom_id res chain seq x y z
N MET A 1 43.69 -21.66 56.66
CA MET A 1 44.24 -20.35 56.28
C MET A 1 43.44 -19.86 55.08
N ASP A 2 42.11 -19.82 55.19
CA ASP A 2 41.30 -18.81 55.92
C ASP A 2 41.16 -17.53 55.10
N ARG A 3 40.03 -16.85 54.95
CA ARG A 3 38.57 -17.09 55.06
C ARG A 3 37.98 -15.66 54.91
N VAL A 4 36.78 -15.54 54.32
CA VAL A 4 35.71 -14.55 54.68
C VAL A 4 35.98 -13.08 54.25
N SER A 5 35.25 -12.52 53.27
CA SER A 5 33.89 -11.93 53.32
C SER A 5 33.75 -10.73 54.28
N GLU A 6 33.23 -9.60 53.80
CA GLU A 6 31.98 -8.97 54.30
C GLU A 6 31.84 -7.48 53.91
N THR A 7 30.62 -7.20 53.46
CA THR A 7 29.83 -5.98 53.28
C THR A 7 29.89 -4.93 54.39
N GLN A 8 29.76 -3.64 54.02
CA GLN A 8 28.98 -2.65 54.79
C GLN A 8 28.62 -1.38 53.97
N THR A 9 27.31 -1.09 53.91
CA THR A 9 26.61 0.22 53.73
C THR A 9 25.70 0.33 54.98
N PRO A 10 25.06 1.46 55.41
CA PRO A 10 24.95 2.84 54.90
C PRO A 10 25.08 3.97 55.97
N GLU A 11 25.01 5.27 55.60
CA GLU A 11 24.42 6.41 56.37
C GLU A 11 24.72 7.74 55.63
N GLN A 12 23.73 8.42 55.06
CA GLN A 12 22.90 9.52 55.61
C GLN A 12 23.52 10.94 55.56
N SER A 13 22.69 11.86 55.05
CA SER A 13 22.89 13.29 54.73
C SER A 13 23.27 14.19 55.92
N PRO A 14 23.54 15.49 55.68
CA PRO A 14 22.44 16.46 55.89
C PRO A 14 22.42 17.68 54.92
N GLU A 15 21.21 18.12 54.57
CA GLU A 15 20.89 19.55 54.37
C GLU A 15 20.74 20.24 55.75
N PRO A 16 20.83 21.59 55.83
CA PRO A 16 19.61 22.40 55.95
C PRO A 16 19.64 23.69 55.09
N SER A 17 18.54 24.10 54.44
CA SER A 17 17.45 25.01 54.93
C SER A 17 17.93 26.45 55.16
N ALA A 18 17.20 27.54 54.94
CA ALA A 18 15.93 27.94 54.31
C ALA A 18 15.82 29.47 54.54
N GLU A 19 14.65 30.06 54.26
CA GLU A 19 14.17 31.43 54.57
C GLU A 19 14.48 32.53 53.53
N GLU A 20 13.55 33.41 53.15
CA GLU A 20 12.08 33.47 53.17
C GLU A 20 11.65 34.70 52.33
N SER A 21 10.41 34.68 51.85
CA SER A 21 9.60 35.71 51.13
C SER A 21 9.44 37.06 51.90
N PRO A 22 8.71 38.12 51.46
CA PRO A 22 7.57 38.17 50.50
C PRO A 22 7.37 39.46 49.65
N GLY A 23 6.35 39.47 48.77
CA GLY A 23 5.43 40.63 48.68
C GLY A 23 5.05 41.20 47.31
N GLN A 24 3.76 41.03 46.99
CA GLN A 24 2.82 41.96 46.32
C GLN A 24 2.59 41.96 44.80
N SER A 25 1.32 41.64 44.48
CA SER A 25 0.55 41.94 43.26
C SER A 25 0.37 43.46 43.01
N PRO A 26 -0.26 43.83 41.89
CA PRO A 26 -1.66 44.26 42.00
C PRO A 26 -2.62 43.71 40.91
N GLU A 27 -3.89 43.63 41.34
CA GLU A 27 -5.15 43.63 40.57
C GLU A 27 -5.19 44.77 39.53
N SER A 28 -6.04 44.90 38.51
CA SER A 28 -7.25 44.26 37.96
C SER A 28 -7.55 45.03 36.66
N ASP A 29 -8.04 44.42 35.58
CA ASP A 29 -9.19 45.01 34.87
C ASP A 29 -9.92 44.03 33.93
N ALA A 30 -11.23 44.23 33.91
CA ALA A 30 -12.34 43.69 33.13
C ALA A 30 -12.10 42.74 31.94
N GLY A 31 -12.81 41.61 31.98
CA GLY A 31 -13.15 40.82 30.78
C GLY A 31 -14.36 41.35 30.02
N PRO A 32 -14.66 40.73 28.87
CA PRO A 32 -16.02 40.38 28.46
C PRO A 32 -16.10 38.84 28.34
N GLY A 33 -16.98 38.16 29.07
CA GLY A 33 -18.37 37.97 28.65
C GLY A 33 -18.46 36.78 27.68
N PRO A 34 -19.05 35.63 28.06
CA PRO A 34 -19.06 34.44 27.22
C PRO A 34 -19.99 34.64 26.01
N GLU A 35 -19.48 34.32 24.82
CA GLU A 35 -20.29 34.23 23.61
C GLU A 35 -21.40 33.20 23.83
N GLN A 36 -22.63 33.69 23.76
CA GLN A 36 -23.83 32.89 23.84
C GLN A 36 -23.92 32.03 22.58
N SER A 37 -23.90 30.71 22.76
CA SER A 37 -24.42 29.77 21.77
C SER A 37 -25.89 30.09 21.50
N PRO A 38 -26.33 30.26 20.24
CA PRO A 38 -27.75 30.27 19.96
C PRO A 38 -28.27 28.82 20.04
N GLY A 39 -29.08 28.55 21.06
CA GLY A 39 -29.93 27.37 21.13
C GLY A 39 -30.94 27.33 19.96
N PRO A 40 -31.55 26.17 19.71
CA PRO A 40 -32.26 25.89 18.47
C PRO A 40 -33.56 26.69 18.38
N GLY A 41 -33.76 27.37 17.25
CA GLY A 41 -35.05 27.96 16.88
C GLY A 41 -36.07 26.89 16.49
N PRO A 42 -37.38 27.19 16.62
CA PRO A 42 -38.43 26.18 16.68
C PRO A 42 -38.76 25.56 15.32
N GLU A 43 -39.12 24.28 15.38
CA GLU A 43 -39.82 23.51 14.36
C GLU A 43 -40.96 24.30 13.72
N GLN A 44 -40.95 24.38 12.38
CA GLN A 44 -42.17 24.48 11.58
C GLN A 44 -42.01 23.67 10.29
N SER A 45 -42.55 22.45 10.33
CA SER A 45 -42.96 21.69 9.14
C SER A 45 -44.27 22.26 8.57
N PRO A 46 -44.38 22.37 7.25
CA PRO A 46 -45.62 22.10 6.53
C PRO A 46 -45.33 20.96 5.54
N GLY A 47 -45.88 19.76 5.71
CA GLY A 47 -47.27 19.45 5.36
C GLY A 47 -47.27 18.63 4.05
N PRO A 48 -48.03 17.54 3.94
CA PRO A 48 -47.77 16.46 3.00
C PRO A 48 -48.28 16.75 1.58
N VAL A 49 -47.59 16.17 0.59
CA VAL A 49 -48.05 16.05 -0.80
C VAL A 49 -49.02 14.86 -0.89
N PRO A 50 -50.18 14.96 -1.55
CA PRO A 50 -51.27 13.99 -1.39
C PRO A 50 -51.06 12.73 -2.25
N GLU A 51 -51.14 11.55 -1.60
CA GLU A 51 -51.49 10.28 -2.24
C GLU A 51 -52.96 10.32 -2.69
N GLN A 52 -53.22 9.94 -3.94
CA GLN A 52 -54.56 9.58 -4.40
C GLN A 52 -54.74 8.07 -4.26
N SER A 53 -55.50 7.67 -3.24
CA SER A 53 -56.14 6.36 -3.13
C SER A 53 -57.59 6.49 -3.58
N SER A 54 -58.02 5.64 -4.51
CA SER A 54 -59.42 5.30 -4.74
C SER A 54 -59.55 3.76 -4.68
N ALA A 55 -60.32 3.27 -3.71
CA ALA A 55 -60.80 1.90 -3.56
C ALA A 55 -62.30 1.83 -4.02
N PRO A 56 -63.10 0.75 -3.82
CA PRO A 56 -62.84 -0.71 -3.76
C PRO A 56 -63.87 -1.60 -4.54
N GLY A 57 -63.50 -2.89 -4.73
CA GLY A 57 -64.37 -4.10 -4.66
C GLY A 57 -65.23 -4.51 -5.87
N PRO A 58 -65.80 -5.75 -5.93
CA PRO A 58 -65.75 -6.87 -4.97
C PRO A 58 -65.39 -8.27 -5.56
N ASP A 59 -65.18 -9.23 -4.64
CA ASP A 59 -65.10 -10.72 -4.75
C ASP A 59 -66.50 -11.34 -5.09
N PRO A 60 -66.78 -12.69 -5.21
CA PRO A 60 -65.92 -13.90 -5.12
C PRO A 60 -66.22 -15.13 -6.06
N SER A 61 -65.26 -16.07 -6.13
CA SER A 61 -65.36 -17.58 -6.16
C SER A 61 -66.06 -18.35 -7.34
N PRO A 62 -65.98 -19.71 -7.44
CA PRO A 62 -64.84 -20.68 -7.33
C PRO A 62 -64.91 -21.80 -8.44
N GLU A 63 -64.23 -22.95 -8.23
CA GLU A 63 -64.35 -24.30 -8.88
C GLU A 63 -63.13 -24.77 -9.72
N GLN A 64 -62.33 -25.73 -9.21
CA GLN A 64 -62.36 -27.22 -9.45
C GLN A 64 -61.48 -27.62 -10.66
N ASP A 65 -60.72 -28.71 -10.74
CA ASP A 65 -60.42 -29.89 -9.91
C ASP A 65 -59.23 -30.63 -10.58
N ALA A 66 -58.71 -31.65 -9.90
CA ALA A 66 -58.03 -32.86 -10.43
C ALA A 66 -56.49 -32.85 -10.73
N GLY A 67 -55.73 -33.36 -9.75
CA GLY A 67 -55.11 -34.71 -9.85
C GLY A 67 -53.72 -34.90 -10.52
N PRO A 68 -52.99 -35.99 -10.20
CA PRO A 68 -51.53 -35.96 -9.98
C PRO A 68 -50.68 -36.80 -10.97
N SER A 69 -49.36 -36.85 -10.70
CA SER A 69 -48.26 -37.62 -11.36
C SER A 69 -47.58 -36.88 -12.51
N SER A 70 -46.25 -36.85 -12.65
CA SER A 70 -45.22 -37.87 -12.41
C SER A 70 -43.82 -37.22 -12.40
N ASP A 71 -42.87 -37.85 -11.70
CA ASP A 71 -41.43 -37.61 -11.83
C ASP A 71 -40.96 -37.69 -13.30
N PRO A 72 -39.93 -36.92 -13.67
CA PRO A 72 -38.72 -37.62 -14.06
C PRO A 72 -37.44 -36.98 -13.51
N SER A 73 -36.71 -37.80 -12.75
CA SER A 73 -35.26 -37.77 -12.63
C SER A 73 -34.55 -37.84 -14.00
N SER A 74 -33.32 -37.34 -14.02
CA SER A 74 -32.30 -37.35 -15.10
C SER A 74 -32.31 -36.18 -16.09
N ASP A 75 -31.85 -35.02 -15.60
CA ASP A 75 -31.25 -33.98 -16.43
C ASP A 75 -29.72 -34.16 -16.38
N PRO A 76 -29.01 -34.35 -17.50
CA PRO A 76 -27.56 -34.46 -17.50
C PRO A 76 -26.96 -33.11 -17.11
N SER A 77 -26.06 -33.14 -16.11
CA SER A 77 -25.27 -31.97 -15.70
C SER A 77 -24.67 -31.28 -16.92
N PRO A 78 -24.75 -29.94 -17.04
CA PRO A 78 -24.15 -29.25 -18.16
C PRO A 78 -22.63 -29.44 -18.09
N GLU A 79 -22.05 -29.98 -19.15
CA GLU A 79 -20.60 -29.99 -19.33
C GLU A 79 -20.09 -28.54 -19.24
N PRO A 80 -18.94 -28.30 -18.57
CA PRO A 80 -18.38 -26.97 -18.45
C PRO A 80 -18.08 -26.43 -19.85
N SER A 81 -18.65 -25.26 -20.15
CA SER A 81 -18.45 -24.60 -21.44
C SER A 81 -16.96 -24.39 -21.70
N ALA A 82 -16.53 -24.80 -22.89
CA ALA A 82 -15.19 -24.58 -23.40
C ALA A 82 -14.76 -23.11 -23.23
N GLY A 83 -13.67 -22.90 -22.47
CA GLY A 83 -12.94 -21.63 -22.46
C GLY A 83 -12.75 -20.91 -21.12
N GLN A 84 -12.97 -21.55 -19.95
CA GLN A 84 -12.39 -20.99 -18.72
C GLN A 84 -10.88 -21.20 -18.76
N ALA A 85 -10.13 -20.11 -18.96
CA ALA A 85 -8.69 -20.11 -18.80
C ALA A 85 -8.37 -20.66 -17.39
N VAL A 86 -7.49 -21.66 -17.31
CA VAL A 86 -7.02 -22.16 -16.02
C VAL A 86 -6.35 -21.01 -15.29
N PRO A 87 -6.77 -20.66 -14.04
CA PRO A 87 -6.16 -19.57 -13.30
C PRO A 87 -4.66 -19.81 -13.15
N ALA A 88 -3.85 -18.78 -13.34
CA ALA A 88 -2.43 -18.84 -13.08
C ALA A 88 -2.17 -19.18 -11.60
N LEU A 89 -1.31 -20.15 -11.34
CA LEU A 89 -1.01 -20.57 -9.97
C LEU A 89 -0.03 -19.58 -9.31
N LEU A 90 -0.17 -19.42 -7.99
CA LEU A 90 0.74 -18.60 -7.20
C LEU A 90 1.97 -19.42 -6.81
N GLN A 91 3.12 -18.75 -6.71
CA GLN A 91 4.29 -19.36 -6.10
C GLN A 91 4.03 -19.51 -4.60
N TYR A 92 4.36 -20.68 -4.04
CA TYR A 92 4.13 -20.96 -2.63
C TYR A 92 5.27 -21.77 -1.99
N ARG A 93 5.22 -21.83 -0.66
CA ARG A 93 6.06 -22.65 0.21
C ARG A 93 5.20 -23.33 1.27
N ILE A 94 5.55 -24.57 1.61
CA ILE A 94 4.89 -25.34 2.67
C ILE A 94 5.92 -25.69 3.75
N ASP A 95 5.55 -25.51 5.01
CA ASP A 95 6.32 -25.92 6.18
C ASP A 95 5.38 -26.62 7.19
N GLY A 96 5.85 -27.59 7.96
CA GLY A 96 5.06 -28.36 8.94
C GLY A 96 4.60 -29.76 8.49
N PRO A 97 3.89 -30.52 9.34
CA PRO A 97 3.47 -31.90 9.05
C PRO A 97 2.45 -31.98 7.91
N ASP A 98 2.55 -33.01 7.07
CA ASP A 98 1.65 -33.18 5.90
C ASP A 98 0.18 -33.46 6.29
N ASP A 99 -0.04 -34.07 7.45
CA ASP A 99 -1.36 -34.46 7.99
C ASP A 99 -1.95 -33.44 8.97
N ALA A 100 -1.23 -32.35 9.25
CA ALA A 100 -1.72 -31.28 10.10
C ALA A 100 -2.79 -30.41 9.41
N PRO A 101 -3.69 -29.76 10.19
CA PRO A 101 -4.62 -28.77 9.66
C PRO A 101 -3.89 -27.66 8.89
N VAL A 102 -4.46 -27.18 7.79
CA VAL A 102 -3.78 -26.22 6.92
C VAL A 102 -4.02 -24.78 7.38
N LEU A 103 -2.94 -24.01 7.47
CA LEU A 103 -2.98 -22.56 7.71
C LEU A 103 -2.30 -21.82 6.56
N VAL A 104 -3.04 -20.97 5.86
CA VAL A 104 -2.55 -20.17 4.73
C VAL A 104 -2.18 -18.77 5.21
N LEU A 105 -0.99 -18.27 4.88
CA LEU A 105 -0.51 -16.93 5.21
C LEU A 105 -0.33 -16.07 3.95
N GLY A 106 -1.08 -14.97 3.87
CA GLY A 106 -1.03 -14.00 2.76
C GLY A 106 -0.16 -12.77 3.07
N PRO A 107 0.69 -12.33 2.12
CA PRO A 107 1.63 -11.23 2.35
C PRO A 107 1.00 -9.84 2.18
N SER A 108 1.72 -8.82 2.64
CA SER A 108 1.43 -7.40 2.35
C SER A 108 1.91 -7.00 0.94
N LEU A 109 1.35 -5.92 0.39
CA LEU A 109 1.75 -5.39 -0.91
C LEU A 109 3.21 -4.91 -0.86
N GLY A 110 4.05 -5.37 -1.78
CA GLY A 110 5.49 -5.08 -1.80
C GLY A 110 6.31 -5.94 -0.83
N ALA A 111 5.68 -6.81 -0.04
CA ALA A 111 6.36 -7.82 0.78
C ALA A 111 6.34 -9.19 0.07
N THR A 112 7.11 -10.12 0.62
CA THR A 112 7.11 -11.53 0.22
C THR A 112 6.64 -12.39 1.40
N TRP A 113 6.43 -13.69 1.18
CA TRP A 113 6.11 -14.65 2.26
C TRP A 113 7.13 -14.65 3.40
N HIS A 114 8.33 -14.10 3.18
CA HIS A 114 9.39 -14.05 4.19
C HIS A 114 9.04 -13.10 5.34
N MET A 115 8.06 -12.20 5.17
CA MET A 115 7.51 -11.42 6.27
C MET A 115 6.94 -12.28 7.41
N TRP A 116 6.61 -13.55 7.11
CA TRP A 116 6.09 -14.52 8.07
C TRP A 116 7.16 -15.45 8.65
N ASP A 117 8.44 -15.34 8.26
CA ASP A 117 9.49 -16.31 8.63
C ASP A 117 9.61 -16.49 10.16
N ARG A 118 9.36 -15.44 10.94
CA ARG A 118 9.44 -15.48 12.41
C ARG A 118 8.27 -16.19 13.07
N GLN A 119 7.14 -16.35 12.38
CA GLN A 119 5.97 -17.09 12.86
C GLN A 119 6.07 -18.58 12.51
N VAL A 120 6.78 -18.94 11.43
CA VAL A 120 6.75 -20.31 10.88
C VAL A 120 7.23 -21.34 11.88
N ALA A 121 8.29 -21.06 12.64
CA ALA A 121 8.85 -22.04 13.58
C ALA A 121 7.81 -22.54 14.59
N ASP A 122 6.98 -21.64 15.11
CA ASP A 122 5.95 -21.97 16.11
C ASP A 122 4.67 -22.49 15.45
N LEU A 123 4.22 -21.86 14.35
CA LEU A 123 3.00 -22.29 13.65
C LEU A 123 3.16 -23.69 13.02
N SER A 124 4.34 -24.01 12.49
CA SER A 124 4.58 -25.32 11.86
C SER A 124 4.65 -26.49 12.86
N ALA A 125 4.57 -26.22 14.17
CA ALA A 125 4.44 -27.27 15.18
C ALA A 125 3.05 -27.92 15.19
N GLU A 126 1.99 -27.15 14.86
CA GLU A 126 0.59 -27.60 14.91
C GLU A 126 -0.11 -27.56 13.55
N TRP A 127 0.36 -26.74 12.60
CA TRP A 127 -0.26 -26.55 11.29
C TRP A 127 0.65 -26.92 10.13
N ARG A 128 0.05 -27.37 9.04
CA ARG A 128 0.66 -27.37 7.70
C ARG A 128 0.56 -25.96 7.15
N VAL A 129 1.63 -25.18 7.29
CA VAL A 129 1.65 -23.76 6.94
C VAL A 129 1.95 -23.58 5.46
N VAL A 130 1.02 -22.98 4.71
CA VAL A 130 1.19 -22.61 3.31
C VAL A 130 1.38 -21.10 3.23
N ARG A 131 2.47 -20.65 2.63
CA ARG A 131 2.73 -19.22 2.38
C ARG A 131 2.89 -19.01 0.89
N TYR A 132 2.45 -17.88 0.38
CA TYR A 132 2.52 -17.58 -1.05
C TYR A 132 2.99 -16.15 -1.29
N ASP A 133 3.55 -15.94 -2.48
CA ASP A 133 3.90 -14.62 -2.97
C ASP A 133 2.81 -14.12 -3.94
N LEU A 134 2.56 -12.81 -3.90
CA LEU A 134 1.73 -12.16 -4.91
C LEU A 134 2.44 -12.24 -6.28
N PRO A 135 1.71 -12.16 -7.41
CA PRO A 135 2.34 -12.11 -8.71
C PRO A 135 3.43 -11.03 -8.80
N GLY A 136 4.56 -11.38 -9.40
CA GLY A 136 5.73 -10.51 -9.53
C GLY A 136 6.44 -10.11 -8.23
N HIS A 137 6.04 -10.62 -7.06
CA HIS A 137 6.73 -10.35 -5.80
C HIS A 137 7.77 -11.44 -5.52
N GLY A 138 8.93 -11.05 -4.97
CA GLY A 138 10.01 -11.98 -4.65
C GLY A 138 10.54 -12.68 -5.89
N GLY A 139 10.20 -13.96 -6.06
CA GLY A 139 10.55 -14.77 -7.24
C GLY A 139 9.35 -15.21 -8.08
N ALA A 140 8.14 -14.72 -7.75
CA ALA A 140 6.91 -15.20 -8.37
C ALA A 140 6.82 -14.74 -9.83
N PRO A 141 6.23 -15.56 -10.73
CA PRO A 141 5.99 -15.14 -12.11
C PRO A 141 5.29 -13.78 -12.17
N ALA A 142 5.79 -12.90 -13.04
CA ALA A 142 5.27 -11.56 -13.25
C ALA A 142 4.01 -11.61 -14.13
N GLU A 143 2.89 -12.02 -13.52
CA GLU A 143 1.59 -12.15 -14.19
C GLU A 143 0.55 -11.29 -13.46
N PRO A 144 0.38 -10.01 -13.86
CA PRO A 144 -0.50 -9.07 -13.19
C PRO A 144 -1.90 -9.65 -12.92
N ALA A 145 -2.41 -9.40 -11.71
CA ALA A 145 -3.76 -9.78 -11.33
C ALA A 145 -4.73 -8.63 -11.56
N GLU A 146 -5.93 -8.92 -12.04
CA GLU A 146 -6.92 -7.90 -12.42
C GLU A 146 -7.67 -7.32 -11.21
N SER A 147 -7.81 -8.09 -10.14
CA SER A 147 -8.57 -7.72 -8.95
C SER A 147 -8.18 -8.56 -7.73
N VAL A 148 -8.70 -8.20 -6.56
CA VAL A 148 -8.59 -9.04 -5.35
C VAL A 148 -9.27 -10.40 -5.54
N ALA A 149 -10.39 -10.44 -6.28
CA ALA A 149 -11.08 -11.69 -6.59
C ALA A 149 -10.22 -12.60 -7.49
N ASP A 150 -9.50 -12.05 -8.48
CA ASP A 150 -8.53 -12.79 -9.28
C ASP A 150 -7.40 -13.37 -8.41
N LEU A 151 -6.82 -12.58 -7.49
CA LEU A 151 -5.82 -13.08 -6.54
C LEU A 151 -6.36 -14.23 -5.67
N ALA A 152 -7.60 -14.12 -5.19
CA ALA A 152 -8.25 -15.15 -4.41
C ALA A 152 -8.54 -16.43 -5.24
N ASP A 153 -8.96 -16.29 -6.50
CA ASP A 153 -9.21 -17.42 -7.40
C ASP A 153 -7.91 -18.15 -7.76
N ARG A 154 -6.81 -17.42 -7.99
CA ARG A 154 -5.46 -17.99 -8.18
C ARG A 154 -4.98 -18.74 -6.94
N LEU A 155 -5.22 -18.19 -5.75
CA LEU A 155 -4.90 -18.88 -4.50
C LEU A 155 -5.73 -20.15 -4.34
N LEU A 156 -7.03 -20.12 -4.60
CA LEU A 156 -7.89 -21.32 -4.55
C LEU A 156 -7.42 -22.39 -5.54
N ALA A 157 -7.11 -22.01 -6.78
CA ALA A 157 -6.56 -22.94 -7.78
C ALA A 157 -5.22 -23.55 -7.32
N THR A 158 -4.37 -22.75 -6.67
CA THR A 158 -3.10 -23.21 -6.10
C THR A 158 -3.34 -24.23 -4.98
N LEU A 159 -4.27 -23.95 -4.07
CA LEU A 159 -4.65 -24.84 -2.97
C LEU A 159 -5.29 -26.13 -3.46
N ASP A 160 -6.14 -26.06 -4.48
CA ASP A 160 -6.76 -27.22 -5.13
C ASP A 160 -5.69 -28.14 -5.75
N ALA A 161 -4.69 -27.55 -6.44
CA ALA A 161 -3.59 -28.30 -7.04
C ALA A 161 -2.71 -29.06 -6.02
N ILE A 162 -2.66 -28.58 -4.76
CA ILE A 162 -1.95 -29.25 -3.65
C ILE A 162 -2.88 -30.04 -2.71
N GLY A 163 -4.15 -30.24 -3.12
CA GLY A 163 -5.12 -31.06 -2.39
C GLY A 163 -5.71 -30.42 -1.13
N VAL A 164 -5.59 -29.12 -0.95
CA VAL A 164 -6.09 -28.41 0.24
C VAL A 164 -7.54 -27.96 0.02
N GLN A 165 -8.49 -28.65 0.66
CA GLN A 165 -9.92 -28.36 0.52
C GLN A 165 -10.48 -27.43 1.60
N ARG A 166 -9.86 -27.36 2.78
CA ARG A 166 -10.30 -26.45 3.85
C ARG A 166 -9.11 -25.98 4.65
N PHE A 167 -9.10 -24.71 5.06
CA PHE A 167 -7.92 -24.08 5.67
C PHE A 167 -8.30 -22.90 6.57
N GLY A 168 -7.44 -22.62 7.55
CA GLY A 168 -7.40 -21.35 8.26
C GLY A 168 -6.66 -20.34 7.39
N TYR A 169 -7.03 -19.07 7.45
CA TYR A 169 -6.40 -18.03 6.64
C TYR A 169 -5.99 -16.84 7.51
N ALA A 170 -4.73 -16.43 7.41
CA ALA A 170 -4.25 -15.17 7.97
C ALA A 170 -3.63 -14.32 6.87
N GLY A 171 -4.08 -13.08 6.70
CA GLY A 171 -3.60 -12.20 5.63
C GLY A 171 -3.21 -10.82 6.12
N CYS A 172 -2.06 -10.32 5.68
CA CYS A 172 -1.61 -8.97 6.00
C CYS A 172 -1.98 -7.97 4.89
N SER A 173 -2.61 -6.85 5.21
CA SER A 173 -2.90 -5.77 4.24
C SER A 173 -3.69 -6.27 3.02
N ILE A 174 -3.14 -6.23 1.79
CA ILE A 174 -3.77 -6.85 0.60
C ILE A 174 -4.05 -8.34 0.79
N GLY A 175 -3.21 -9.08 1.52
CA GLY A 175 -3.51 -10.44 1.92
C GLY A 175 -4.78 -10.54 2.77
N GLY A 176 -5.07 -9.53 3.59
CA GLY A 176 -6.34 -9.42 4.31
C GLY A 176 -7.54 -9.17 3.38
N ALA A 177 -7.36 -8.40 2.30
CA ALA A 177 -8.39 -8.21 1.26
C ALA A 177 -8.74 -9.54 0.58
N VAL A 178 -7.71 -10.32 0.22
CA VAL A 178 -7.87 -11.68 -0.32
C VAL A 178 -8.62 -12.57 0.68
N GLY A 179 -8.27 -12.50 1.97
CA GLY A 179 -8.96 -13.26 3.03
C GLY A 179 -10.44 -12.91 3.18
N LEU A 180 -10.77 -11.61 3.14
CA LEU A 180 -12.16 -11.14 3.16
C LEU A 180 -12.95 -11.63 1.96
N ASP A 181 -12.39 -11.51 0.76
CA ASP A 181 -13.00 -11.99 -0.47
C ASP A 181 -13.25 -13.51 -0.43
N LEU A 182 -12.26 -14.30 0.02
CA LEU A 182 -12.40 -15.74 0.24
C LEU A 182 -13.49 -16.07 1.26
N ALA A 183 -13.54 -15.40 2.40
CA ALA A 183 -14.53 -15.67 3.44
C ALA A 183 -15.96 -15.30 2.99
N LEU A 184 -16.11 -14.30 2.13
CA LEU A 184 -17.40 -13.87 1.58
C LEU A 184 -17.89 -14.78 0.45
N ARG A 185 -16.99 -15.22 -0.44
CA ARG A 185 -17.35 -16.03 -1.62
C ARG A 185 -17.30 -17.53 -1.36
N ARG A 186 -16.36 -17.98 -0.51
CA ARG A 186 -16.04 -19.39 -0.25
C ARG A 186 -15.96 -19.73 1.25
N PRO A 187 -17.01 -19.44 2.05
CA PRO A 187 -17.05 -19.82 3.47
C PRO A 187 -17.02 -21.34 3.70
N ASP A 188 -17.25 -22.15 2.66
CA ASP A 188 -17.06 -23.60 2.67
C ASP A 188 -15.58 -24.01 2.80
N ARG A 189 -14.67 -23.17 2.28
CA ARG A 189 -13.23 -23.41 2.22
C ARG A 189 -12.46 -22.79 3.39
N VAL A 190 -12.91 -21.64 3.88
CA VAL A 190 -12.26 -20.93 4.98
C VAL A 190 -12.85 -21.37 6.32
N GLY A 191 -12.05 -21.98 7.19
CA GLY A 191 -12.50 -22.41 8.52
C GLY A 191 -12.46 -21.32 9.59
N SER A 192 -11.46 -20.43 9.51
CA SER A 192 -11.24 -19.31 10.42
C SER A 192 -10.39 -18.25 9.73
N LEU A 193 -10.56 -16.97 10.12
CA LEU A 193 -9.97 -15.82 9.42
C LEU A 193 -9.22 -14.89 10.39
N ALA A 194 -7.96 -14.60 10.10
CA ALA A 194 -7.20 -13.53 10.74
C ALA A 194 -6.86 -12.42 9.74
N LEU A 195 -7.34 -11.21 10.02
CA LEU A 195 -7.10 -10.01 9.24
C LEU A 195 -6.04 -9.17 9.95
N VAL A 196 -4.82 -9.17 9.40
CA VAL A 196 -3.67 -8.46 9.97
C VAL A 196 -3.46 -7.15 9.22
N ALA A 197 -3.48 -6.02 9.91
CA ALA A 197 -3.27 -4.70 9.31
C ALA A 197 -4.10 -4.51 8.02
N ALA A 198 -5.39 -4.85 8.07
CA ALA A 198 -6.27 -4.91 6.91
C ALA A 198 -7.40 -3.88 7.00
N SER A 199 -8.08 -3.65 5.89
CA SER A 199 -9.23 -2.75 5.80
C SER A 199 -10.32 -3.33 4.90
N PRO A 200 -11.62 -3.04 5.13
CA PRO A 200 -12.68 -3.43 4.20
C PRO A 200 -12.69 -2.57 2.94
N ARG A 201 -11.94 -1.46 2.93
CA ARG A 201 -11.66 -0.60 1.79
C ARG A 201 -10.34 0.13 2.03
N PHE A 202 -9.41 0.08 1.08
CA PHE A 202 -8.09 0.68 1.25
C PHE A 202 -8.06 2.10 0.69
N GLY A 203 -7.94 3.10 1.57
CA GLY A 203 -7.82 4.51 1.20
C GLY A 203 -8.85 4.98 0.17
N THR A 204 -8.43 5.88 -0.70
CA THR A 204 -9.17 6.28 -1.90
C THR A 204 -8.61 5.62 -3.15
N ALA A 205 -9.47 5.42 -4.15
CA ALA A 205 -9.05 4.88 -5.43
C ALA A 205 -7.96 5.75 -6.09
N ASP A 206 -8.05 7.07 -5.95
CA ASP A 206 -7.09 8.02 -6.53
C ASP A 206 -5.71 7.93 -5.87
N GLU A 207 -5.62 7.67 -4.55
CA GLU A 207 -4.34 7.44 -3.87
C GLU A 207 -3.62 6.21 -4.42
N PHE A 208 -4.33 5.10 -4.61
CA PHE A 208 -3.75 3.86 -5.15
C PHE A 208 -3.39 3.98 -6.64
N ARG A 209 -4.25 4.60 -7.44
CA ARG A 209 -3.94 4.90 -8.85
C ARG A 209 -2.75 5.85 -8.97
N GLY A 210 -2.67 6.86 -8.10
CA GLY A 210 -1.54 7.78 -7.99
C GLY A 210 -0.23 7.06 -7.69
N ARG A 211 -0.23 6.10 -6.76
CA ARG A 211 0.91 5.20 -6.52
C ARG A 211 1.29 4.42 -7.77
N GLY A 212 0.31 3.88 -8.51
CA GLY A 212 0.54 3.20 -9.77
C GLY A 212 1.21 4.09 -10.83
N VAL A 213 0.83 5.36 -10.92
CA VAL A 213 1.48 6.35 -11.80
C VAL A 213 2.93 6.60 -11.38
N ILE A 214 3.19 6.77 -10.07
CA ILE A 214 4.55 6.96 -9.55
C ILE A 214 5.44 5.78 -9.95
N VAL A 215 4.95 4.55 -9.77
CA VAL A 215 5.69 3.34 -10.11
C VAL A 215 5.93 3.21 -11.61
N ARG A 216 4.94 3.55 -12.43
CA ARG A 216 5.08 3.50 -13.89
C ARG A 216 6.18 4.45 -14.39
N THR A 217 6.33 5.60 -13.74
CA THR A 217 7.31 6.62 -14.15
C THR A 217 8.70 6.40 -13.54
N ASN A 218 8.78 5.91 -12.30
CA ASN A 218 10.01 5.93 -11.51
C ASN A 218 10.48 4.54 -11.04
N GLY A 219 9.79 3.47 -11.46
CA GLY A 219 9.97 2.15 -10.86
C GLY A 219 9.56 2.12 -9.38
N LEU A 220 10.03 1.10 -8.65
CA LEU A 220 9.67 0.92 -7.24
C LEU A 220 10.54 1.69 -6.25
N GLU A 221 11.58 2.39 -6.70
CA GLU A 221 12.50 3.07 -5.78
C GLU A 221 11.80 4.10 -4.87
N PRO A 222 10.88 4.96 -5.35
CA PRO A 222 10.18 5.89 -4.45
C PRO A 222 9.30 5.17 -3.42
N VAL A 223 8.71 4.03 -3.79
CA VAL A 223 7.93 3.20 -2.87
C VAL A 223 8.84 2.58 -1.83
N ALA A 224 9.97 2.02 -2.27
CA ALA A 224 10.95 1.38 -1.41
C ALA A 224 11.53 2.37 -0.38
N LEU A 225 11.84 3.60 -0.79
CA LEU A 225 12.32 4.65 0.11
C LEU A 225 11.27 5.10 1.14
N ALA A 226 9.98 5.04 0.79
CA ALA A 226 8.88 5.40 1.69
C ALA A 226 8.44 4.24 2.60
N ALA A 227 8.76 2.99 2.23
CA ALA A 227 8.30 1.79 2.93
C ALA A 227 8.64 1.75 4.42
N PRO A 228 9.86 2.14 4.89
CA PRO A 228 10.19 2.09 6.31
C PRO A 228 9.22 2.88 7.20
N ALA A 229 8.92 4.12 6.81
CA ALA A 229 8.04 5.01 7.57
C ALA A 229 6.57 4.57 7.48
N ALA A 230 6.18 3.87 6.42
CA ALA A 230 4.84 3.31 6.29
C ALA A 230 4.68 1.99 7.06
N TRP A 231 5.76 1.22 7.23
CA TRP A 231 5.69 -0.16 7.71
C TRP A 231 6.02 -0.35 9.18
N PHE A 232 6.90 0.47 9.74
CA PHE A 232 7.48 0.26 11.06
C PHE A 232 7.35 1.50 11.94
N THR A 233 7.38 1.31 13.26
CA THR A 233 7.56 2.45 14.16
C THR A 233 8.96 3.03 14.03
N ASP A 234 9.12 4.32 14.34
CA ASP A 234 10.43 4.97 14.41
C ASP A 234 11.39 4.24 15.36
N ALA A 235 10.86 3.74 16.47
CA ALA A 235 11.64 3.01 17.48
C ALA A 235 12.21 1.70 16.91
N PHE A 236 11.38 0.90 16.22
CA PHE A 236 11.85 -0.33 15.59
C PHE A 236 12.80 -0.03 14.43
N ALA A 237 12.49 0.98 13.61
CA ALA A 237 13.33 1.34 12.48
C ALA A 237 14.74 1.76 12.92
N ALA A 238 14.84 2.51 14.02
CA ALA A 238 16.13 2.87 14.62
C ALA A 238 16.85 1.66 15.26
N ALA A 239 16.11 0.74 15.88
CA ALA A 239 16.68 -0.41 16.59
C ALA A 239 17.08 -1.57 15.68
N GLN A 240 16.42 -1.73 14.53
CA GLN A 240 16.54 -2.89 13.64
C GLN A 240 16.80 -2.48 12.17
N PRO A 241 17.83 -1.67 11.88
CA PRO A 241 18.07 -1.14 10.53
C PRO A 241 18.26 -2.25 9.48
N ALA A 242 18.91 -3.36 9.84
CA ALA A 242 19.11 -4.47 8.90
C ALA A 242 17.79 -5.16 8.50
N ILE A 243 16.80 -5.24 9.40
CA ILE A 243 15.47 -5.79 9.08
C ILE A 243 14.71 -4.79 8.20
N VAL A 244 14.81 -3.49 8.49
CA VAL A 244 14.22 -2.45 7.65
C VAL A 244 14.80 -2.48 6.24
N ASP A 245 16.12 -2.54 6.11
CA ASP A 245 16.80 -2.60 4.82
C ASP A 245 16.37 -3.85 4.03
N TRP A 246 16.25 -4.99 4.70
CA TRP A 246 15.72 -6.21 4.10
C TRP A 246 14.27 -6.02 3.59
N ALA A 247 13.41 -5.37 4.38
CA ALA A 247 12.04 -5.09 3.97
C ALA A 247 11.98 -4.13 2.75
N VAL A 248 12.85 -3.12 2.72
CA VAL A 248 13.03 -2.24 1.55
C VAL A 248 13.45 -3.03 0.31
N GLN A 249 14.33 -4.02 0.46
CA GLN A 249 14.73 -4.86 -0.67
C GLN A 249 13.57 -5.70 -1.22
N MET A 250 12.67 -6.22 -0.37
CA MET A 250 11.47 -6.91 -0.86
C MET A 250 10.67 -6.03 -1.83
N VAL A 251 10.47 -4.76 -1.47
CA VAL A 251 9.78 -3.80 -2.35
C VAL A 251 10.54 -3.59 -3.65
N ARG A 252 11.86 -3.37 -3.60
CA ARG A 252 12.69 -3.11 -4.79
C ARG A 252 12.68 -4.26 -5.80
N THR A 253 12.55 -5.50 -5.31
CA THR A 253 12.58 -6.69 -6.15
C THR A 253 11.25 -7.04 -6.79
N THR A 254 10.17 -6.34 -6.45
CA THR A 254 8.86 -6.60 -7.04
C THR A 254 8.78 -6.09 -8.48
N ASP A 255 8.13 -6.84 -9.35
CA ASP A 255 7.81 -6.42 -10.71
C ASP A 255 6.90 -5.18 -10.71
N PRO A 256 7.30 -4.07 -11.37
CA PRO A 256 6.53 -2.84 -11.38
C PRO A 256 5.11 -2.99 -11.94
N ALA A 257 4.90 -3.81 -12.98
CA ALA A 257 3.59 -3.98 -13.59
C ALA A 257 2.63 -4.72 -12.66
N CYS A 258 3.11 -5.77 -11.99
CA CYS A 258 2.34 -6.50 -10.99
C CYS A 258 2.03 -5.64 -9.76
N TYR A 259 2.98 -4.82 -9.31
CA TYR A 259 2.73 -3.88 -8.21
C TYR A 259 1.65 -2.84 -8.59
N ILE A 260 1.70 -2.27 -9.80
CA ILE A 260 0.68 -1.35 -10.30
C ILE A 260 -0.68 -2.04 -10.34
N ALA A 261 -0.76 -3.27 -10.85
CA ALA A 261 -2.00 -4.02 -10.92
C ALA A 261 -2.58 -4.31 -9.53
N ALA A 262 -1.73 -4.65 -8.56
CA ALA A 262 -2.15 -4.80 -7.17
C ALA A 262 -2.67 -3.48 -6.56
N CYS A 263 -2.11 -2.32 -6.96
CA CYS A 263 -2.66 -1.02 -6.57
C CYS A 263 -4.06 -0.80 -7.18
N GLU A 264 -4.28 -1.11 -8.45
CA GLU A 264 -5.60 -1.02 -9.10
C GLU A 264 -6.62 -1.98 -8.47
N ALA A 265 -6.20 -3.19 -8.11
CA ALA A 265 -7.02 -4.15 -7.39
C ALA A 265 -7.48 -3.60 -6.04
N LEU A 266 -6.58 -2.95 -5.27
CA LEU A 266 -6.95 -2.30 -4.01
C LEU A 266 -7.81 -1.04 -4.22
N ALA A 267 -7.58 -0.29 -5.30
CA ALA A 267 -8.35 0.91 -5.64
C ALA A 267 -9.84 0.61 -5.89
N THR A 268 -10.16 -0.62 -6.29
CA THR A 268 -11.52 -1.08 -6.58
C THR A 268 -12.13 -1.97 -5.49
N PHE A 269 -11.33 -2.37 -4.50
CA PHE A 269 -11.80 -3.23 -3.41
C PHE A 269 -12.57 -2.43 -2.35
N ASP A 270 -13.86 -2.75 -2.21
CA ASP A 270 -14.72 -2.25 -1.14
C ASP A 270 -15.75 -3.33 -0.78
N VAL A 271 -15.65 -3.88 0.43
CA VAL A 271 -16.56 -4.92 0.94
C VAL A 271 -17.31 -4.47 2.18
N ARG A 272 -17.36 -3.15 2.44
CA ARG A 272 -17.98 -2.60 3.65
C ARG A 272 -19.44 -2.98 3.81
N ALA A 273 -20.18 -3.10 2.71
CA ALA A 273 -21.60 -3.46 2.72
C ALA A 273 -21.82 -4.96 2.98
N GLU A 274 -20.80 -5.78 2.76
CA GLU A 274 -20.86 -7.24 2.77
C GLU A 274 -20.31 -7.84 4.06
N LEU A 275 -19.62 -7.07 4.92
CA LEU A 275 -18.96 -7.58 6.14
C LEU A 275 -19.87 -8.44 7.02
N GLY A 276 -21.16 -8.09 7.12
CA GLY A 276 -22.15 -8.85 7.89
C GLY A 276 -22.40 -10.29 7.39
N ARG A 277 -21.89 -10.64 6.21
CA ARG A 277 -21.99 -11.97 5.60
C ARG A 277 -20.78 -12.86 5.90
N VAL A 278 -19.71 -12.33 6.50
CA VAL A 278 -18.58 -13.14 6.93
C VAL A 278 -19.04 -14.06 8.06
N ALA A 279 -19.14 -15.36 7.76
CA ALA A 279 -19.76 -16.35 8.65
C ALA A 279 -18.76 -17.20 9.45
N VAL A 280 -17.46 -16.93 9.28
CA VAL A 280 -16.37 -17.68 9.91
C VAL A 280 -15.82 -16.91 11.11
N PRO A 281 -15.29 -17.58 12.15
CA PRO A 281 -14.65 -16.89 13.26
C PRO A 281 -13.53 -15.95 12.76
N ALA A 282 -13.57 -14.70 13.19
CA ALA A 282 -12.65 -13.67 12.71
C ALA A 282 -11.83 -13.03 13.85
N LEU A 283 -10.52 -12.93 13.65
CA LEU A 283 -9.62 -12.08 14.41
C LEU A 283 -9.19 -10.90 13.54
N VAL A 284 -9.32 -9.69 14.06
CA VAL A 284 -8.74 -8.49 13.48
C VAL A 284 -7.55 -8.08 14.35
N LEU A 285 -6.35 -8.12 13.78
CA LEU A 285 -5.10 -7.78 14.44
C LEU A 285 -4.51 -6.55 13.76
N VAL A 286 -4.14 -5.52 14.53
CA VAL A 286 -3.51 -4.32 13.98
C VAL A 286 -2.46 -3.78 14.93
N GLY A 287 -1.38 -3.23 14.37
CA GLY A 287 -0.41 -2.47 15.14
C GLY A 287 -1.03 -1.20 15.71
N ALA A 288 -0.75 -0.87 16.97
CA ALA A 288 -1.34 0.31 17.60
C ALA A 288 -0.88 1.62 16.94
N GLU A 289 0.28 1.60 16.28
CA GLU A 289 0.92 2.72 15.61
C GLU A 289 0.76 2.68 14.08
N ASP A 290 0.04 1.68 13.53
CA ASP A 290 -0.20 1.57 12.09
C ASP A 290 -0.93 2.79 11.53
N GLN A 291 -0.29 3.48 10.57
CA GLN A 291 -0.80 4.67 9.88
C GLN A 291 -1.35 4.37 8.48
N VAL A 292 -1.29 3.12 8.02
CA VAL A 292 -1.72 2.69 6.68
C VAL A 292 -3.14 2.12 6.75
N THR A 293 -3.38 1.19 7.68
CA THR A 293 -4.66 0.52 7.93
C THR A 293 -4.87 0.35 9.42
N GLY A 294 -4.83 1.48 10.11
CA GLY A 294 -4.69 1.57 11.55
C GLY A 294 -5.91 1.15 12.38
N PRO A 295 -5.91 1.51 13.67
CA PRO A 295 -6.98 1.12 14.60
C PRO A 295 -8.40 1.54 14.19
N ALA A 296 -8.55 2.57 13.33
CA ALA A 296 -9.87 3.00 12.85
C ALA A 296 -10.47 2.00 11.85
N GLU A 297 -9.67 1.53 10.90
CA GLU A 297 -10.04 0.51 9.92
C GLU A 297 -10.33 -0.82 10.63
N ALA A 298 -9.49 -1.21 11.58
CA ALA A 298 -9.69 -2.41 12.39
C ALA A 298 -11.01 -2.37 13.19
N ARG A 299 -11.36 -1.22 13.77
CA ARG A 299 -12.67 -1.04 14.44
C ARG A 299 -13.84 -1.13 13.45
N THR A 300 -13.66 -0.68 12.21
CA THR A 300 -14.68 -0.82 11.17
C THR A 300 -14.90 -2.28 10.80
N LEU A 301 -13.82 -3.07 10.66
CA LEU A 301 -13.93 -4.53 10.43
C LEU A 301 -14.69 -5.22 11.56
N VAL A 302 -14.32 -4.95 12.80
CA VAL A 302 -14.93 -5.58 13.98
C VAL A 302 -16.39 -5.20 14.16
N ALA A 303 -16.76 -3.95 13.83
CA ALA A 303 -18.16 -3.52 13.86
C ALA A 303 -19.01 -4.17 12.75
N GLY A 304 -18.40 -4.50 11.62
CA GLY A 304 -19.10 -5.08 10.46
C GLY A 304 -19.15 -6.62 10.44
N ILE A 305 -18.16 -7.29 11.03
CA ILE A 305 -18.05 -8.76 11.01
C ILE A 305 -18.66 -9.34 12.29
N PRO A 306 -19.64 -10.26 12.19
CA PRO A 306 -20.23 -10.92 13.36
C PRO A 306 -19.17 -11.62 14.22
N ASP A 307 -19.24 -11.42 15.53
CA ASP A 307 -18.38 -12.06 16.54
C ASP A 307 -16.86 -11.87 16.34
N ALA A 308 -16.45 -10.90 15.54
CA ALA A 308 -15.03 -10.59 15.33
C ALA A 308 -14.37 -10.08 16.62
N ARG A 309 -13.15 -10.55 16.87
CA ARG A 309 -12.32 -10.07 17.99
C ARG A 309 -11.28 -9.07 17.48
N LEU A 310 -11.05 -8.01 18.26
CA LEU A 310 -9.97 -7.05 18.02
C LEU A 310 -8.74 -7.36 18.88
N ALA A 311 -7.55 -7.36 18.29
CA ALA A 311 -6.28 -7.33 18.98
C ALA A 311 -5.44 -6.14 18.50
N LEU A 312 -5.11 -5.24 19.43
CA LEU A 312 -4.15 -4.16 19.21
C LEU A 312 -2.78 -4.62 19.69
N VAL A 313 -1.75 -4.52 18.85
CA VAL A 313 -0.38 -4.88 19.19
C VAL A 313 0.41 -3.60 19.49
N PRO A 314 0.74 -3.29 20.76
CA PRO A 314 1.50 -2.09 21.09
C PRO A 314 2.92 -2.12 20.54
N GLY A 315 3.43 -0.96 20.11
CA GLY A 315 4.78 -0.86 19.56
C GLY A 315 4.92 -1.58 18.21
N ALA A 316 3.86 -1.60 17.40
CA ALA A 316 3.85 -2.16 16.06
C ALA A 316 3.20 -1.19 15.07
N GLY A 317 3.85 -1.00 13.93
CA GLY A 317 3.29 -0.35 12.75
C GLY A 317 2.51 -1.34 11.87
N HIS A 318 2.54 -1.10 10.56
CA HIS A 318 1.77 -1.87 9.58
C HIS A 318 2.25 -3.31 9.41
N LEU A 319 3.57 -3.55 9.43
CA LEU A 319 4.14 -4.91 9.36
C LEU A 319 4.30 -5.50 10.77
N ALA A 320 3.21 -5.55 11.53
CA ALA A 320 3.17 -6.14 12.87
C ALA A 320 3.79 -7.55 12.96
N PRO A 321 3.63 -8.47 11.97
CA PRO A 321 4.31 -9.77 12.00
C PRO A 321 5.84 -9.69 12.03
N VAL A 322 6.42 -8.63 11.44
CA VAL A 322 7.87 -8.43 11.41
C VAL A 322 8.35 -7.72 12.67
N GLU A 323 7.60 -6.72 13.13
CA GLU A 323 7.97 -5.82 14.23
C GLU A 323 7.74 -6.42 15.62
N GLN A 324 6.60 -7.11 15.81
CA GLN A 324 6.23 -7.76 17.07
C GLN A 324 5.90 -9.25 16.83
N PRO A 325 6.88 -10.05 16.37
CA PRO A 325 6.63 -11.40 15.87
C PRO A 325 6.02 -12.33 16.92
N ALA A 326 6.52 -12.31 18.17
CA ALA A 326 6.03 -13.17 19.23
C ALA A 326 4.57 -12.87 19.61
N ALA A 327 4.22 -11.60 19.78
CA ALA A 327 2.85 -11.20 20.10
C ALA A 327 1.87 -11.58 18.98
N VAL A 328 2.29 -11.41 17.71
CA VAL A 328 1.48 -11.84 16.57
C VAL A 328 1.34 -13.37 16.54
N THR A 329 2.42 -14.12 16.74
CA THR A 329 2.37 -15.59 16.80
C THR A 329 1.38 -16.07 17.87
N ASP A 330 1.49 -15.56 19.10
CA ASP A 330 0.62 -15.95 20.21
C ASP A 330 -0.86 -15.73 19.89
N LEU A 331 -1.19 -14.58 19.28
CA LEU A 331 -2.55 -14.24 18.88
C LEU A 331 -3.08 -15.15 17.77
N LEU A 332 -2.24 -15.49 16.79
CA LEU A 332 -2.60 -16.43 15.71
C LEU A 332 -2.81 -17.84 16.26
N VAL A 333 -1.88 -18.35 17.07
CA VAL A 333 -1.99 -19.66 17.73
C VAL A 333 -3.29 -19.72 18.54
N GLN A 334 -3.52 -18.74 19.41
CA GLN A 334 -4.74 -18.69 20.22
C GLN A 334 -6.01 -18.68 19.37
N HIS A 335 -6.01 -17.96 18.24
CA HIS A 335 -7.18 -17.89 17.36
C HIS A 335 -7.43 -19.21 16.63
N PHE A 336 -6.41 -19.81 16.04
CA PHE A 336 -6.57 -21.01 15.22
C PHE A 336 -6.68 -22.30 16.04
N SER A 337 -6.13 -22.37 17.25
CA SER A 337 -6.33 -23.52 18.15
C SER A 337 -7.74 -23.54 18.77
N ALA A 338 -8.42 -22.38 18.85
CA ALA A 338 -9.79 -22.28 19.35
C ALA A 338 -10.85 -22.60 18.28
N ALA A 339 -10.48 -22.59 16.99
CA ALA A 339 -11.36 -22.99 15.91
C ALA A 339 -11.50 -24.53 15.88
N PRO A 340 -12.70 -25.10 15.67
CA PRO A 340 -12.88 -26.55 15.68
C PRO A 340 -11.97 -27.24 14.64
N GLN A 341 -11.02 -28.09 15.06
CA GLN A 341 -10.05 -28.72 14.15
C GLN A 341 -10.70 -29.62 13.08
N ASP A 342 -11.88 -30.19 13.35
CA ASP A 342 -12.70 -30.92 12.36
C ASP A 342 -13.11 -30.05 11.16
N THR A 343 -13.04 -28.72 11.30
CA THR A 343 -13.28 -27.76 10.21
C THR A 343 -12.02 -27.38 9.43
N LEU A 344 -10.87 -28.01 9.67
CA LEU A 344 -9.60 -27.67 9.00
C LEU A 344 -8.82 -28.89 8.48
N THR A 345 -9.33 -30.10 8.68
CA THR A 345 -8.74 -31.32 8.15
C THR A 345 -8.90 -31.40 6.64
N ALA A 346 -7.79 -31.57 5.91
CA ALA A 346 -7.82 -31.95 4.51
C ALA A 346 -8.39 -33.37 4.38
N ILE A 347 -9.41 -33.57 3.53
CA ILE A 347 -9.84 -34.91 3.14
C ILE A 347 -8.78 -35.44 2.16
N PRO A 348 -8.06 -36.54 2.46
CA PRO A 348 -7.01 -37.03 1.57
C PRO A 348 -7.64 -37.61 0.30
N LEU A 349 -7.29 -37.02 -0.85
CA LEU A 349 -7.39 -37.67 -2.16
C LEU A 349 -6.01 -38.21 -2.53
N GLN A 350 -5.98 -39.45 -3.01
CA GLN A 350 -4.76 -40.17 -3.36
C GLN A 350 -3.87 -39.34 -4.30
N ALA A 351 -2.70 -38.94 -3.79
CA ALA A 351 -1.69 -38.22 -4.57
C ALA A 351 -1.20 -39.08 -5.74
N GLN A 352 -1.32 -38.55 -6.95
CA GLN A 352 -0.55 -39.02 -8.10
C GLN A 352 0.85 -38.38 -8.02
N PRO A 353 1.95 -39.11 -8.26
CA PRO A 353 3.29 -38.59 -8.10
C PRO A 353 3.58 -37.56 -9.21
N ILE A 354 3.76 -36.29 -8.81
CA ILE A 354 4.41 -35.29 -9.67
C ILE A 354 5.91 -35.45 -9.45
N ALA A 355 6.63 -35.73 -10.53
CA ALA A 355 8.07 -35.98 -10.48
C ALA A 355 8.83 -34.74 -9.96
N SER A 356 9.61 -34.93 -8.90
CA SER A 356 10.57 -33.96 -8.38
C SER A 356 11.61 -33.64 -9.46
N ALA A 357 11.61 -32.43 -10.00
CA ALA A 357 12.69 -31.94 -10.84
C ALA A 357 13.89 -31.53 -9.95
N ALA A 358 14.97 -32.30 -10.03
CA ALA A 358 16.28 -31.94 -9.50
C ALA A 358 16.89 -30.77 -10.31
N PRO A 359 17.81 -29.98 -9.74
CA PRO A 359 18.29 -28.75 -10.37
C PRO A 359 19.17 -29.05 -11.57
N ALA A 360 18.86 -28.44 -12.73
CA ALA A 360 19.68 -28.55 -13.93
C ALA A 360 20.87 -27.58 -13.87
N ALA A 361 22.08 -28.12 -14.11
CA ALA A 361 23.32 -27.38 -14.32
C ALA A 361 23.28 -26.57 -15.64
N PRO A 362 24.14 -25.54 -15.82
CA PRO A 362 24.00 -24.58 -16.91
C PRO A 362 24.45 -25.19 -18.24
N SER A 363 23.61 -25.08 -19.27
CA SER A 363 23.95 -25.50 -20.63
C SER A 363 24.30 -24.29 -21.51
N ALA A 364 25.37 -24.45 -22.28
CA ALA A 364 26.02 -23.47 -23.14
C ALA A 364 25.12 -22.87 -24.24
N ALA A 365 25.45 -21.64 -24.62
CA ALA A 365 24.81 -20.87 -25.69
C ALA A 365 24.98 -21.53 -27.08
N PRO A 366 23.96 -21.48 -27.97
CA PRO A 366 24.12 -21.92 -29.35
C PRO A 366 24.50 -20.76 -30.28
N GLU A 367 25.38 -21.09 -31.23
CA GLU A 367 25.91 -20.25 -32.30
C GLU A 367 24.83 -19.83 -33.32
N ALA A 368 25.04 -18.65 -33.91
CA ALA A 368 24.19 -18.06 -34.92
C ALA A 368 24.24 -18.82 -36.26
N SER A 369 23.06 -19.14 -36.81
CA SER A 369 22.88 -19.55 -38.20
C SER A 369 22.00 -18.52 -38.92
N THR A 370 22.59 -17.84 -39.90
CA THR A 370 21.93 -16.93 -40.84
C THR A 370 21.01 -17.69 -41.77
N GLY A 371 19.71 -17.34 -41.77
CA GLY A 371 18.72 -17.86 -42.72
C GLY A 371 17.62 -16.83 -42.95
N SER A 372 17.71 -16.12 -44.08
CA SER A 372 16.78 -15.10 -44.54
C SER A 372 15.41 -15.68 -44.92
N THR A 373 14.34 -15.21 -44.29
CA THR A 373 12.98 -15.26 -44.85
C THR A 373 12.26 -13.95 -44.54
N ALA A 374 11.93 -13.19 -45.60
CA ALA A 374 11.17 -11.94 -45.53
C ALA A 374 9.70 -12.20 -45.16
N PRO A 375 9.03 -11.32 -44.39
CA PRO A 375 7.61 -11.41 -44.15
C PRO A 375 6.79 -10.75 -45.26
N ALA A 376 5.63 -11.33 -45.54
CA ALA A 376 4.64 -10.87 -46.49
C ALA A 376 3.99 -9.54 -46.07
N ALA A 377 3.72 -8.69 -47.06
CA ALA A 377 3.20 -7.33 -46.90
C ALA A 377 1.76 -7.30 -46.38
N VAL A 378 1.53 -6.49 -45.34
CA VAL A 378 0.22 -5.99 -44.94
C VAL A 378 0.08 -4.58 -45.52
N ALA A 379 -0.98 -4.35 -46.29
CA ALA A 379 -1.22 -3.09 -46.99
C ALA A 379 -1.73 -2.00 -46.03
N GLY A 380 -0.99 -0.88 -45.97
CA GLY A 380 -1.52 0.49 -45.89
C GLY A 380 -2.11 0.98 -44.57
N ALA A 381 -1.25 1.25 -43.59
CA ALA A 381 -1.47 2.33 -42.61
C ALA A 381 -0.33 3.36 -42.79
N PRO A 382 -0.58 4.68 -42.75
CA PRO A 382 0.49 5.66 -42.88
C PRO A 382 1.46 5.50 -41.71
N GLU A 383 2.75 5.40 -42.00
CA GLU A 383 3.80 5.40 -40.98
C GLU A 383 3.68 6.67 -40.12
N PRO A 384 3.79 6.58 -38.79
CA PRO A 384 3.98 7.77 -37.99
C PRO A 384 5.37 8.31 -38.35
N GLU A 385 5.42 9.50 -38.93
CA GLU A 385 6.66 10.27 -39.06
C GLU A 385 7.41 10.18 -37.73
N GLY A 386 8.65 9.68 -37.77
CA GLY A 386 9.47 9.49 -36.58
C GLY A 386 9.51 10.80 -35.79
N ARG A 387 8.96 10.78 -34.57
CA ARG A 387 8.98 11.96 -33.71
C ARG A 387 10.43 12.39 -33.54
N PRO A 388 10.80 13.64 -33.87
CA PRO A 388 12.19 14.09 -33.75
C PRO A 388 12.69 13.90 -32.32
N ASP A 389 13.95 13.51 -32.17
CA ASP A 389 14.57 13.25 -30.86
C ASP A 389 14.38 14.48 -29.94
N PRO A 390 13.74 14.34 -28.76
CA PRO A 390 13.52 15.45 -27.86
C PRO A 390 14.79 15.96 -27.18
N TYR A 391 15.93 15.29 -27.34
CA TYR A 391 17.16 15.64 -26.64
C TYR A 391 17.66 17.06 -26.97
N GLU A 392 17.78 17.42 -28.25
CA GLU A 392 18.21 18.74 -28.72
C GLU A 392 17.30 19.89 -28.25
N PRO A 393 15.96 19.83 -28.41
CA PRO A 393 15.09 20.86 -27.84
C PRO A 393 15.13 20.82 -26.30
N GLY A 394 15.43 19.67 -25.70
CA GLY A 394 15.58 19.51 -24.26
C GLY A 394 16.82 20.19 -23.71
N ILE A 395 17.99 20.00 -24.31
CA ILE A 395 19.23 20.63 -23.84
C ILE A 395 19.15 22.16 -23.96
N LYS A 396 18.48 22.67 -25.00
CA LYS A 396 18.20 24.09 -25.15
C LYS A 396 17.33 24.61 -24.00
N THR A 397 16.18 23.99 -23.75
CA THR A 397 15.27 24.43 -22.68
C THR A 397 15.91 24.29 -21.30
N ARG A 398 16.65 23.19 -21.06
CA ARG A 398 17.41 22.96 -19.83
C ARG A 398 18.39 24.10 -19.55
N ARG A 399 19.12 24.56 -20.57
CA ARG A 399 20.04 25.70 -20.46
C ARG A 399 19.34 27.03 -20.23
N GLU A 400 18.25 27.28 -20.95
CA GLU A 400 17.47 28.51 -20.76
C GLU A 400 16.91 28.59 -19.33
N VAL A 401 16.43 27.46 -18.78
CA VAL A 401 15.82 27.39 -17.46
C VAL A 401 16.84 27.30 -16.33
N LEU A 402 17.87 26.46 -16.43
CA LEU A 402 18.85 26.21 -15.35
C LEU A 402 20.17 26.96 -15.51
N GLY A 403 20.50 27.41 -16.72
CA GLY A 403 21.64 28.27 -17.02
C GLY A 403 22.85 27.47 -17.45
N ASP A 404 23.62 28.02 -18.39
CA ASP A 404 24.74 27.28 -19.01
C ASP A 404 25.74 26.76 -17.99
N ALA A 405 26.21 27.61 -17.07
CA ALA A 405 27.18 27.22 -16.05
C ALA A 405 26.70 26.07 -15.15
N TYR A 406 25.39 26.00 -14.86
CA TYR A 406 24.82 24.91 -14.07
C TYR A 406 24.76 23.61 -14.87
N VAL A 407 24.29 23.70 -16.12
CA VAL A 407 24.20 22.55 -17.01
C VAL A 407 25.58 21.98 -17.30
N ASP A 408 26.56 22.85 -17.57
CA ASP A 408 27.95 22.45 -17.82
C ASP A 408 28.55 21.75 -16.60
N ALA A 409 28.37 22.30 -15.39
CA ALA A 409 28.83 21.67 -14.16
C ALA A 409 28.16 20.33 -13.89
N ALA A 410 26.85 20.20 -14.16
CA ALA A 410 26.10 18.97 -14.00
C ALA A 410 26.50 17.88 -15.01
N THR A 411 27.10 18.27 -16.14
CA THR A 411 27.63 17.35 -17.16
C THR A 411 29.13 17.08 -17.05
N ALA A 412 29.88 17.86 -16.25
CA ALA A 412 31.33 17.77 -16.13
C ALA A 412 31.83 16.80 -15.05
N GLY A 413 30.93 16.15 -14.28
CA GLY A 413 31.27 15.22 -13.20
C GLY A 413 31.32 13.76 -13.66
N ASP A 414 32.53 13.24 -13.85
CA ASP A 414 32.99 11.84 -14.07
C ASP A 414 32.14 10.94 -14.99
N GLU A 415 32.71 10.69 -16.17
CA GLU A 415 32.08 10.36 -17.43
C GLU A 415 31.90 8.83 -17.63
N HIS A 416 30.81 8.27 -17.09
CA HIS A 416 29.99 7.22 -17.75
C HIS A 416 28.75 6.91 -16.92
N PHE A 417 28.90 6.90 -15.59
CA PHE A 417 27.89 6.43 -14.66
C PHE A 417 26.60 7.25 -14.67
N THR A 418 26.71 8.57 -14.82
CA THR A 418 25.55 9.48 -14.82
C THR A 418 25.11 9.91 -16.21
N ALA A 419 25.84 9.53 -17.27
CA ALA A 419 25.62 10.04 -18.62
C ALA A 419 24.25 9.68 -19.18
N GLU A 420 23.86 8.40 -19.08
CA GLU A 420 22.54 7.92 -19.52
C GLU A 420 21.41 8.57 -18.71
N PHE A 421 21.65 8.83 -17.42
CA PHE A 421 20.69 9.52 -16.56
C PHE A 421 20.55 11.01 -16.93
N GLN A 422 21.66 11.70 -17.20
CA GLN A 422 21.62 13.09 -17.67
C GLN A 422 20.96 13.20 -19.05
N GLU A 423 21.16 12.22 -19.92
CA GLU A 423 20.49 12.12 -21.21
C GLU A 423 18.99 11.93 -21.04
N LEU A 424 18.58 10.98 -20.19
CA LEU A 424 17.17 10.73 -19.84
C LEU A 424 16.50 11.99 -19.29
N VAL A 425 17.10 12.65 -18.31
CA VAL A 425 16.57 13.88 -17.71
C VAL A 425 16.45 14.97 -18.78
N THR A 426 17.46 15.14 -19.62
CA THR A 426 17.45 16.14 -20.71
C THR A 426 16.33 15.87 -21.70
N ARG A 427 16.20 14.64 -22.18
CA ARG A 427 15.17 14.26 -23.15
C ARG A 427 13.77 14.39 -22.56
N TYR A 428 13.51 13.80 -21.39
CA TYR A 428 12.15 13.73 -20.85
C TYR A 428 11.72 14.98 -20.09
N ALA A 429 12.50 15.44 -19.12
CA ALA A 429 12.08 16.60 -18.33
C ALA A 429 12.06 17.84 -19.22
N TRP A 430 13.13 18.07 -19.98
CA TRP A 430 13.30 19.32 -20.71
C TRP A 430 12.78 19.25 -22.14
N GLY A 431 13.08 18.16 -22.86
CA GLY A 431 12.70 17.96 -24.26
C GLY A 431 11.21 17.71 -24.44
N GLU A 432 10.60 17.01 -23.48
CA GLU A 432 9.17 16.72 -23.49
C GLU A 432 8.42 17.64 -22.51
N VAL A 433 8.53 17.40 -21.20
CA VAL A 433 7.58 17.96 -20.22
C VAL A 433 7.60 19.49 -20.16
N TRP A 434 8.77 20.12 -20.13
CA TRP A 434 8.92 21.57 -20.11
C TRP A 434 8.59 22.25 -21.45
N ASN A 435 8.70 21.52 -22.56
CA ASN A 435 8.38 22.01 -23.90
C ASN A 435 6.93 21.74 -24.33
N ARG A 436 6.16 20.96 -23.55
CA ARG A 436 4.74 20.73 -23.83
C ARG A 436 3.97 22.04 -23.86
N GLU A 437 3.05 22.15 -24.80
CA GLU A 437 2.06 23.21 -24.83
C GLU A 437 1.08 23.06 -23.65
N GLY A 438 0.42 24.16 -23.28
CA GLY A 438 -0.63 24.18 -22.23
C GLY A 438 -0.26 24.92 -20.96
N LEU A 439 1.01 24.93 -20.54
CA LEU A 439 1.50 25.77 -19.44
C LEU A 439 2.71 26.58 -19.88
N ASP A 440 2.70 27.87 -19.56
CA ASP A 440 3.84 28.75 -19.81
C ASP A 440 5.00 28.48 -18.84
N ARG A 441 6.19 29.02 -19.15
CA ARG A 441 7.39 28.79 -18.34
C ARG A 441 7.29 29.37 -16.93
N ARG A 442 6.53 30.45 -16.75
CA ARG A 442 6.28 31.06 -15.43
C ARG A 442 5.51 30.08 -14.55
N THR A 443 4.39 29.58 -15.06
CA THR A 443 3.51 28.64 -14.35
C THR A 443 4.23 27.33 -14.05
N ARG A 444 5.00 26.80 -15.00
CA ARG A 444 5.84 25.61 -14.78
C ARG A 444 6.86 25.82 -13.67
N SER A 445 7.47 27.00 -13.59
CA SER A 445 8.40 27.34 -12.51
C SER A 445 7.70 27.41 -11.15
N ALA A 446 6.49 28.00 -11.10
CA ALA A 446 5.68 28.06 -9.88
C ALA A 446 5.30 26.66 -9.35
N VAL A 447 4.83 25.78 -10.24
CA VAL A 447 4.48 24.39 -9.91
C VAL A 447 5.73 23.61 -9.47
N THR A 448 6.84 23.78 -10.18
CA THR A 448 8.10 23.08 -9.86
C THR A 448 8.63 23.48 -8.48
N MET A 449 8.64 24.77 -8.15
CA MET A 449 9.03 25.23 -6.80
C MET A 449 8.11 24.64 -5.73
N THR A 450 6.78 24.66 -5.96
CA THR A 450 5.81 24.10 -5.02
C THR A 450 6.07 22.61 -4.77
N ALA A 451 6.34 21.83 -5.83
CA ALA A 451 6.66 20.41 -5.73
C ALA A 451 7.98 20.15 -4.97
N LEU A 452 9.00 20.97 -5.19
CA LEU A 452 10.29 20.86 -4.49
C LEU A 452 10.14 21.18 -2.99
N VAL A 453 9.31 22.16 -2.64
CA VAL A 453 8.98 22.47 -1.24
C VAL A 453 8.21 21.32 -0.60
N ALA A 454 7.18 20.79 -1.27
CA ALA A 454 6.40 19.65 -0.78
C ALA A 454 7.28 18.40 -0.55
N GLY A 455 8.25 18.17 -1.43
CA GLY A 455 9.21 17.06 -1.31
C GLY A 455 10.42 17.33 -0.41
N GLY A 456 10.52 18.49 0.23
CA GLY A 456 11.64 18.85 1.11
C GLY A 456 12.99 18.99 0.40
N ARG A 457 13.01 19.19 -0.93
CA ARG A 457 14.23 19.22 -1.75
C ARG A 457 14.81 20.64 -1.86
N LEU A 458 15.32 21.15 -0.74
CA LEU A 458 15.75 22.55 -0.62
C LEU A 458 16.99 22.92 -1.45
N GLU A 459 17.89 21.97 -1.71
CA GLU A 459 19.09 22.19 -2.54
C GLU A 459 18.71 22.47 -4.00
N GLU A 460 17.81 21.67 -4.56
CA GLU A 460 17.25 21.88 -5.90
C GLU A 460 16.32 23.10 -5.96
N LEU A 461 15.63 23.42 -4.87
CA LEU A 461 14.79 24.61 -4.79
C LEU A 461 15.58 25.88 -5.09
N ALA A 462 16.83 25.99 -4.62
CA ALA A 462 17.67 27.16 -4.89
C ALA A 462 17.89 27.38 -6.39
N VAL A 463 18.15 26.29 -7.12
CA VAL A 463 18.32 26.30 -8.58
C VAL A 463 17.02 26.74 -9.26
N HIS A 464 15.88 26.24 -8.80
CA HIS A 464 14.59 26.53 -9.39
C HIS A 464 14.00 27.89 -9.03
N VAL A 465 14.39 28.51 -7.90
CA VAL A 465 14.10 29.92 -7.61
C VAL A 465 14.85 30.83 -8.60
N ARG A 466 16.13 30.55 -8.86
CA ARG A 466 16.91 31.27 -9.87
C ARG A 466 16.36 31.08 -11.29
N ALA A 467 15.88 29.88 -11.59
CA ALA A 467 15.18 29.58 -12.84
C ALA A 467 13.86 30.35 -12.97
N ALA A 468 13.06 30.42 -11.91
CA ALA A 468 11.79 31.13 -11.88
C ALA A 468 11.97 32.63 -12.18
N LEU A 469 12.98 33.26 -11.58
CA LEU A 469 13.34 34.65 -11.85
C LEU A 469 13.68 34.86 -13.33
N ARG A 470 14.49 33.98 -13.94
CA ARG A 470 14.82 34.05 -15.38
C ARG A 470 13.63 33.81 -16.29
N ASN A 471 12.72 32.92 -15.89
CA ASN A 471 11.45 32.70 -16.59
C ASN A 471 10.46 33.85 -16.37
N GLY A 472 10.81 34.86 -15.58
CA GLY A 472 10.12 36.13 -15.48
C GLY A 472 9.31 36.33 -14.19
N LEU A 473 9.29 35.36 -13.26
CA LEU A 473 8.63 35.59 -11.97
C LEU A 473 9.35 36.69 -11.21
N THR A 474 8.58 37.55 -10.57
CA THR A 474 9.10 38.56 -9.65
C THR A 474 9.34 37.95 -8.27
N PRO A 475 10.22 38.55 -7.44
CA PRO A 475 10.37 38.15 -6.05
C PRO A 475 9.06 38.13 -5.26
N ASP A 476 8.14 39.07 -5.55
CA ASP A 476 6.84 39.13 -4.92
C ASP A 476 5.94 37.95 -5.33
N GLU A 477 5.93 37.55 -6.60
CA GLU A 477 5.19 36.37 -7.04
C GLU A 477 5.75 35.08 -6.43
N ILE A 478 7.07 34.97 -6.31
CA ILE A 478 7.71 33.84 -5.62
C ILE A 478 7.29 33.80 -4.14
N LYS A 479 7.24 34.96 -3.46
CA LYS A 479 6.73 35.08 -2.10
C LYS A 479 5.28 34.60 -1.99
N GLU A 480 4.39 35.04 -2.88
CA GLU A 480 2.98 34.62 -2.86
C GLU A 480 2.81 33.11 -3.07
N ILE A 481 3.62 32.51 -3.96
CA ILE A 481 3.63 31.05 -4.18
C ILE A 481 4.06 30.31 -2.90
N LEU A 482 5.09 30.79 -2.21
CA LEU A 482 5.56 30.16 -0.97
C LEU A 482 4.59 30.34 0.20
N ILE A 483 3.88 31.48 0.28
CA ILE A 483 2.78 31.69 1.23
C ILE A 483 1.67 30.68 0.96
N HIS A 484 1.26 30.53 -0.30
CA HIS A 484 0.22 29.58 -0.68
C HIS A 484 0.64 28.14 -0.33
N THR A 485 1.90 27.80 -0.56
CA THR A 485 2.47 26.49 -0.25
C THR A 485 2.43 26.18 1.25
N ALA A 486 2.57 27.18 2.12
CA ALA A 486 2.50 26.99 3.57
C ALA A 486 1.18 26.37 4.06
N VAL A 487 0.07 26.63 3.35
CA VAL A 487 -1.25 26.09 3.69
C VAL A 487 -1.31 24.58 3.45
N TYR A 488 -0.66 24.09 2.39
CA TYR A 488 -0.77 22.70 1.96
C TYR A 488 0.41 21.83 2.39
N CYS A 489 1.60 22.42 2.52
CA CYS A 489 2.82 21.70 2.87
C CYS A 489 3.30 22.00 4.31
N GLY A 490 2.59 22.86 5.03
CA GLY A 490 2.89 23.25 6.40
C GLY A 490 3.89 24.41 6.52
N VAL A 491 3.73 25.18 7.60
CA VAL A 491 4.56 26.36 7.91
C VAL A 491 6.06 26.04 8.01
N PRO A 492 6.51 24.91 8.60
CA PRO A 492 7.94 24.60 8.66
C PRO A 492 8.59 24.42 7.28
N ALA A 493 7.92 23.73 6.35
CA ALA A 493 8.42 23.51 4.99
C ALA A 493 8.50 24.83 4.22
N ALA A 494 7.45 25.66 4.32
CA ALA A 494 7.46 26.99 3.73
C ALA A 494 8.53 27.90 4.34
N ASN A 495 8.75 27.86 5.65
CA ASN A 495 9.81 28.64 6.31
C ASN A 495 11.21 28.28 5.78
N ALA A 496 11.48 27.00 5.61
CA ALA A 496 12.76 26.56 5.04
C ALA A 496 12.90 27.03 3.58
N ALA A 497 11.82 26.93 2.79
CA ALA A 497 11.76 27.43 1.43
C ALA A 497 11.98 28.96 1.34
N PHE A 498 11.39 29.72 2.27
CA PHE A 498 11.60 31.16 2.39
C PHE A 498 13.06 31.51 2.69
N GLY A 499 13.74 30.70 3.53
CA GLY A 499 15.17 30.84 3.79
C GLY A 499 16.01 30.73 2.53
N VAL A 500 15.73 29.72 1.70
CA VAL A 500 16.39 29.50 0.41
C VAL A 500 16.07 30.64 -0.57
N ALA A 501 14.79 30.93 -0.77
CA ALA A 501 14.35 31.93 -1.75
C ALA A 501 14.89 33.34 -1.43
N ARG A 502 14.92 33.74 -0.16
CA ARG A 502 15.51 35.03 0.25
C ARG A 502 16.98 35.13 -0.10
N THR A 503 17.74 34.05 0.09
CA THR A 503 19.17 34.00 -0.23
C THR A 503 19.38 34.18 -1.73
N VAL A 504 18.69 33.39 -2.55
CA VAL A 504 18.79 33.44 -4.01
C VAL A 504 18.31 34.77 -4.57
N VAL A 505 17.15 35.28 -4.13
CA VAL A 505 16.63 36.58 -4.58
C VAL A 505 17.63 37.69 -4.27
N ARG A 506 18.25 37.69 -3.08
CA ARG A 506 19.26 38.70 -2.74
C ARG A 506 20.47 38.60 -3.67
N GLU A 507 20.96 37.40 -3.95
CA GLU A 507 22.08 37.17 -4.88
C GLU A 507 21.78 37.66 -6.30
N GLU A 508 20.57 37.43 -6.80
CA GLU A 508 20.18 37.74 -8.18
C GLU A 508 19.71 39.19 -8.38
N THR A 509 19.25 39.86 -7.32
CA THR A 509 18.71 41.25 -7.40
C THR A 509 19.66 42.33 -6.89
N THR A 510 20.79 41.94 -6.26
CA THR A 510 21.83 42.89 -5.87
C THR A 510 22.76 43.14 -7.07
N PRO A 511 23.00 44.40 -7.48
CA PRO A 511 23.89 44.69 -8.60
C PRO A 511 25.32 44.20 -8.29
N ARG A 512 25.91 43.45 -9.22
CA ARG A 512 27.32 43.05 -9.13
C ARG A 512 28.18 44.30 -9.30
N SER A 513 28.93 44.64 -8.25
CA SER A 513 29.90 45.75 -8.20
C SER A 513 31.10 45.53 -9.11
#